data_AF-A0A943DP00-F1
#
_entry.id   AF-A0A943DP00-F1
#
_cell.length_a   1.000
_cell.length_b   1.000
_cell.length_c   1.000
_cell.angle_alpha   90.00
_cell.angle_beta   90.00
_cell.angle_gamma   90.00
#
_symmetry.space_group_name_H-M   'P 1'
#
loop_
_entity.id
_entity.type
_entity.pdbx_description
1 polymer ?
#
loop_
_entity_poly.entity_id
_entity_poly.type
_entity_poly.pdbx_seq_one_letter_code
_entity_poly.pdbx_strand_id
1 'polypeptide(L)'
;MTGRQIPLRDAAYTLKTGLKLFSRRASSTALQKDKQYKEFIRHNEAEGWNNEKLSGEKWRVYAVATDEGVLFFSDNEKGMKARNSYLQYLADGFFNMTKGAETLKLYEIETPSRQVAELADNCIDKLAKSDLRSADMQLRKSKFSFTSEKLAGKEMLEGAVCTDKYDLRPDYSNFDRLTKDFNLGISPRNYDVASLLYISENGYAGHVTTDYFHPFSYEYEFRDLAEKLGDSIKARQSAPMSSHDFGYAALQTEAKVMARDILQSEFHITDGEFKLGGSINRMEKTERMQTASYQRSKEQKTGKSFDTAPIREVPAQKRGNGQRQAKHVVSITPDKKEKKQLII
;
A
#
# COMPACT_ATOMS: atom_id res chain seq x y z
N MET A 1 48.54 -39.55 -23.05
CA MET A 1 49.12 -38.19 -23.06
C MET A 1 48.32 -37.31 -22.11
N THR A 2 48.88 -36.91 -20.97
CA THR A 2 48.23 -35.98 -20.04
C THR A 2 48.33 -34.57 -20.61
N GLY A 3 47.22 -34.02 -21.11
CA GLY A 3 47.16 -32.66 -21.62
C GLY A 3 47.53 -31.66 -20.52
N ARG A 4 48.36 -30.66 -20.85
CA ARG A 4 48.67 -29.57 -19.92
C ARG A 4 47.41 -28.74 -19.69
N GLN A 5 47.01 -28.60 -18.43
CA GLN A 5 45.89 -27.77 -18.02
C GLN A 5 46.41 -26.45 -17.44
N ILE A 6 45.70 -25.35 -17.70
CA ILE A 6 45.97 -24.04 -17.12
C ILE A 6 44.66 -23.51 -16.53
N PRO A 7 44.65 -22.99 -15.29
CA PRO A 7 43.46 -22.35 -14.73
C PRO A 7 43.00 -21.18 -15.60
N LEU A 8 41.68 -21.01 -15.78
CA LEU A 8 41.12 -20.00 -16.68
C LEU A 8 41.60 -18.57 -16.34
N ARG A 9 41.69 -18.26 -15.05
CA ARG A 9 42.22 -16.97 -14.55
C ARG A 9 43.68 -16.72 -14.95
N ASP A 10 44.49 -17.77 -14.93
CA ASP A 10 45.91 -17.72 -15.27
C ASP A 10 46.05 -17.54 -16.79
N ALA A 11 45.21 -18.23 -17.57
CA ALA A 11 45.15 -18.08 -19.03
C ALA A 11 44.70 -16.65 -19.42
N ALA A 12 43.68 -16.10 -18.78
CA ALA A 12 43.17 -14.76 -19.04
C ALA A 12 44.24 -13.68 -18.80
N TYR A 13 44.95 -13.75 -17.67
CA TYR A 13 46.06 -12.83 -17.40
C TYR A 13 47.23 -13.03 -18.37
N THR A 14 47.58 -14.28 -18.67
CA THR A 14 48.65 -14.64 -19.61
C THR A 14 48.36 -14.06 -21.01
N LEU A 15 47.12 -14.15 -21.47
CA LEU A 15 46.68 -13.55 -22.74
C LEU A 15 46.70 -12.02 -22.68
N LYS A 16 46.21 -11.42 -21.59
CA LYS A 16 46.20 -9.96 -21.38
C LYS A 16 47.60 -9.35 -21.41
N THR A 17 48.60 -10.07 -20.91
CA THR A 17 50.00 -9.63 -20.84
C THR A 17 50.84 -10.02 -22.06
N GLY A 18 50.23 -10.67 -23.06
CA GLY A 18 50.92 -11.13 -24.27
C GLY A 18 51.91 -12.28 -24.02
N LEU A 19 51.82 -12.97 -22.88
CA LEU A 19 52.65 -14.13 -22.58
C LEU A 19 52.17 -15.36 -23.36
N LYS A 20 53.10 -16.25 -23.72
CA LYS A 20 52.75 -17.52 -24.36
C LYS A 20 52.11 -18.47 -23.35
N LEU A 21 50.92 -18.97 -23.68
CA LEU A 21 50.22 -20.00 -22.90
C LEU A 21 51.13 -21.22 -22.67
N PHE A 22 51.08 -21.78 -21.46
CA PHE A 22 51.92 -22.91 -21.01
C PHE A 22 53.43 -22.67 -20.99
N SER A 23 53.89 -21.42 -21.05
CA SER A 23 55.30 -21.09 -20.82
C SER A 23 55.67 -21.17 -19.33
N ARG A 24 56.97 -21.30 -19.02
CA ARG A 24 57.46 -21.31 -17.63
C ARG A 24 57.11 -20.02 -16.86
N ARG A 25 56.95 -18.89 -17.57
CA ARG A 25 56.54 -17.61 -16.97
C ARG A 25 55.02 -17.52 -16.76
N ALA A 26 54.25 -18.29 -17.52
CA ALA A 26 52.81 -18.43 -17.38
C ALA A 26 52.40 -19.57 -16.43
N SER A 27 53.35 -20.15 -15.67
CA SER A 27 53.00 -21.15 -14.66
C SER A 27 52.34 -20.47 -13.47
N SER A 28 51.36 -21.13 -12.86
CA SER A 28 50.62 -20.59 -11.72
C SER A 28 51.55 -20.12 -10.58
N THR A 29 52.61 -20.89 -10.31
CA THR A 29 53.64 -20.56 -9.32
C THR A 29 54.49 -19.34 -9.67
N ALA A 30 54.69 -19.03 -10.96
CA ALA A 30 55.40 -17.85 -11.40
C ALA A 30 54.49 -16.62 -11.35
N LEU A 31 53.25 -16.75 -11.83
CA LEU A 31 52.23 -15.69 -11.79
C LEU A 31 51.93 -15.24 -10.35
N GLN A 32 51.84 -16.17 -9.39
CA GLN A 32 51.63 -15.81 -7.99
C GLN A 32 52.75 -14.99 -7.35
N LYS A 33 53.94 -14.92 -7.97
CA LYS A 33 55.03 -14.05 -7.51
C LYS A 33 54.99 -12.67 -8.15
N ASP A 34 54.23 -12.50 -9.24
CA ASP A 34 54.09 -11.24 -9.96
C ASP A 34 53.14 -10.29 -9.21
N LYS A 35 53.61 -9.07 -8.95
CA LYS A 35 52.81 -8.03 -8.30
C LYS A 35 51.63 -7.60 -9.16
N GLN A 36 51.81 -7.50 -10.47
CA GLN A 36 50.75 -7.11 -11.41
C GLN A 36 49.68 -8.19 -11.52
N TYR A 37 50.06 -9.47 -11.42
CA TYR A 37 49.09 -10.57 -11.35
C TYR A 37 48.27 -10.49 -10.07
N LYS A 38 48.88 -10.24 -8.91
CA LYS A 38 48.16 -10.07 -7.64
C LYS A 38 47.20 -8.88 -7.68
N GLU A 39 47.62 -7.76 -8.26
CA GLU A 39 46.75 -6.60 -8.45
C GLU A 39 45.62 -6.89 -9.45
N PHE A 40 45.89 -7.63 -10.52
CA PHE A 40 44.87 -8.09 -11.47
C PHE A 40 43.84 -9.00 -10.78
N ILE A 41 44.27 -9.93 -9.94
CA ILE A 41 43.36 -10.80 -9.17
C ILE A 41 42.55 -9.95 -8.19
N ARG A 42 43.19 -9.09 -7.40
CA ARG A 42 42.50 -8.21 -6.44
C ARG A 42 41.51 -7.27 -7.13
N HIS A 43 41.85 -6.75 -8.31
CA HIS A 43 40.96 -5.92 -9.11
C HIS A 43 39.77 -6.73 -9.62
N ASN A 44 39.97 -7.94 -10.15
CA ASN A 44 38.86 -8.80 -10.59
C ASN A 44 38.01 -9.33 -9.44
N GLU A 45 38.60 -9.55 -8.26
CA GLU A 45 37.89 -9.91 -7.03
C GLU A 45 37.06 -8.73 -6.51
N ALA A 46 37.60 -7.51 -6.53
CA ALA A 46 36.86 -6.30 -6.17
C ALA A 46 35.78 -5.93 -7.19
N GLU A 47 36.01 -6.20 -8.47
CA GLU A 47 35.05 -5.99 -9.56
C GLU A 47 34.04 -7.15 -9.68
N GLY A 48 34.16 -8.20 -8.86
CA GLY A 48 33.10 -9.19 -8.66
C GLY A 48 33.06 -10.35 -9.66
N TRP A 49 34.19 -10.73 -10.29
CA TRP A 49 34.19 -11.92 -11.15
C TRP A 49 34.18 -13.24 -10.34
N ASN A 50 34.53 -13.17 -9.05
CA ASN A 50 34.26 -14.25 -8.12
C ASN A 50 32.86 -14.04 -7.52
N ASN A 51 31.89 -14.74 -8.11
CA ASN A 51 30.70 -15.24 -7.43
C ASN A 51 31.11 -16.21 -6.31
N GLU A 52 31.95 -15.77 -5.38
CA GLU A 52 32.15 -16.48 -4.14
C GLU A 52 30.94 -16.15 -3.29
N LYS A 53 29.91 -16.98 -3.49
CA LYS A 53 28.78 -17.22 -2.60
C LYS A 53 28.95 -16.48 -1.28
N LEU A 54 28.31 -15.32 -1.18
CA LEU A 54 27.85 -14.85 0.11
C LEU A 54 27.01 -16.00 0.69
N SER A 55 27.53 -16.54 1.78
CA SER A 55 26.99 -17.60 2.61
C SER A 55 25.47 -17.77 2.52
N GLY A 56 24.99 -18.84 1.86
CA GLY A 56 23.73 -19.53 2.13
C GLY A 56 22.40 -18.74 2.08
N GLU A 57 22.41 -17.41 1.98
CA GLU A 57 21.23 -16.58 1.87
C GLU A 57 20.90 -16.43 0.39
N LYS A 58 19.78 -17.02 0.00
CA LYS A 58 19.18 -16.85 -1.31
C LYS A 58 18.82 -15.36 -1.43
N TRP A 59 19.67 -14.56 -2.07
CA TRP A 59 19.45 -13.13 -2.24
C TRP A 59 18.38 -12.90 -3.31
N ARG A 60 17.14 -13.22 -2.97
CA ARG A 60 15.97 -12.99 -3.83
C ARG A 60 15.61 -11.51 -3.80
N VAL A 61 15.22 -11.00 -4.95
CA VAL A 61 14.73 -9.62 -5.10
C VAL A 61 13.36 -9.67 -5.75
N TYR A 62 12.42 -8.92 -5.20
CA TYR A 62 11.13 -8.68 -5.84
C TYR A 62 11.18 -7.36 -6.60
N ALA A 63 10.43 -7.30 -7.69
CA ALA A 63 10.27 -6.07 -8.43
C ALA A 63 8.78 -5.71 -8.55
N VAL A 64 8.49 -4.42 -8.44
CA VAL A 64 7.19 -3.84 -8.73
C VAL A 64 7.37 -2.92 -9.92
N ALA A 65 6.75 -3.26 -11.04
CA ALA A 65 6.82 -2.50 -12.28
C ALA A 65 5.49 -1.84 -12.59
N THR A 66 5.56 -0.54 -12.91
CA THR A 66 4.46 0.23 -13.47
C THR A 66 4.83 0.73 -14.87
N ASP A 67 3.96 1.53 -15.47
CA ASP A 67 4.27 2.15 -16.76
C ASP A 67 5.44 3.14 -16.67
N GLU A 68 5.64 3.74 -15.49
CA GLU A 68 6.69 4.72 -15.21
C GLU A 68 8.08 4.09 -15.01
N GLY A 69 8.15 2.85 -14.55
CA GLY A 69 9.42 2.16 -14.31
C GLY A 69 9.32 1.04 -13.28
N VAL A 70 10.46 0.66 -12.70
CA VAL A 70 10.58 -0.51 -11.84
C VAL A 70 11.24 -0.15 -10.51
N LEU A 71 10.64 -0.58 -9.40
CA LEU A 71 11.29 -0.58 -8.08
C LEU A 71 11.65 -1.99 -7.65
N PHE A 72 12.82 -2.13 -7.04
CA PHE A 72 13.35 -3.39 -6.53
C PHE A 72 13.33 -3.41 -5.00
N PHE A 73 13.00 -4.56 -4.44
CA PHE A 73 12.83 -4.78 -3.01
C PHE A 73 13.52 -6.07 -2.61
N SER A 74 14.33 -6.02 -1.54
CA SER A 74 14.98 -7.22 -1.02
C SER A 74 13.99 -8.15 -0.31
N ASP A 75 14.23 -9.46 -0.34
CA ASP A 75 13.43 -10.50 0.35
C ASP A 75 13.70 -10.55 1.87
N ASN A 76 13.91 -9.39 2.49
CA ASN A 76 13.98 -9.25 3.94
C ASN A 76 12.84 -8.35 4.43
N GLU A 77 12.66 -8.30 5.75
CA GLU A 77 11.57 -7.54 6.37
C GLU A 77 11.55 -6.06 5.96
N LYS A 78 12.72 -5.43 5.82
CA LYS A 78 12.84 -4.03 5.40
C LYS A 78 12.32 -3.86 3.96
N GLY A 79 12.80 -4.69 3.04
CA GLY A 79 12.40 -4.63 1.62
C GLY A 79 10.93 -4.96 1.42
N MET A 80 10.42 -5.96 2.12
CA MET A 80 9.00 -6.32 2.05
C MET A 80 8.07 -5.24 2.63
N LYS A 81 8.47 -4.58 3.72
CA LYS A 81 7.72 -3.42 4.24
C LYS A 81 7.79 -2.22 3.29
N ALA A 82 8.93 -2.00 2.65
CA ALA A 82 9.05 -0.94 1.63
C ALA A 82 8.18 -1.23 0.40
N ARG A 83 8.14 -2.49 -0.06
CA ARG A 83 7.25 -2.94 -1.14
C ARG A 83 5.79 -2.66 -0.80
N ASN A 84 5.34 -3.06 0.38
CA ASN A 84 3.96 -2.80 0.81
C ASN A 84 3.67 -1.30 0.98
N SER A 85 4.66 -0.49 1.37
CA SER A 85 4.51 0.97 1.44
C SER A 85 4.35 1.58 0.05
N TYR A 86 5.04 1.04 -0.96
CA TYR A 86 4.87 1.46 -2.34
C TYR A 86 3.49 1.06 -2.90
N LEU A 87 3.04 -0.18 -2.61
CA LEU A 87 1.68 -0.61 -2.99
C LEU A 87 0.61 0.25 -2.32
N GLN A 88 0.80 0.65 -1.05
CA GLN A 88 -0.08 1.60 -0.38
C GLN A 88 -0.06 2.97 -1.08
N TYR A 89 1.11 3.46 -1.49
CA TYR A 89 1.21 4.72 -2.24
C TYR A 89 0.42 4.67 -3.56
N LEU A 90 0.49 3.55 -4.29
CA LEU A 90 -0.32 3.34 -5.48
C LEU A 90 -1.82 3.29 -5.16
N ALA A 91 -2.23 2.61 -4.09
CA ALA A 91 -3.63 2.55 -3.66
C ALA A 91 -4.17 3.91 -3.18
N ASP A 92 -3.36 4.69 -2.47
CA ASP A 92 -3.72 6.06 -2.06
C ASP A 92 -3.92 6.96 -3.28
N GLY A 93 -3.07 6.78 -4.30
CA GLY A 93 -3.12 7.51 -5.56
C GLY A 93 -4.06 6.96 -6.63
N PHE A 94 -4.75 5.84 -6.37
CA PHE A 94 -5.46 5.08 -7.40
C PHE A 94 -6.52 5.92 -8.14
N PHE A 95 -7.26 6.74 -7.41
CA PHE A 95 -8.30 7.62 -7.97
C PHE A 95 -7.84 9.08 -8.17
N ASN A 96 -6.56 9.32 -8.49
CA ASN A 96 -6.03 10.66 -8.78
C ASN A 96 -6.00 10.96 -10.28
N MET A 97 -6.40 12.19 -10.64
CA MET A 97 -6.60 12.63 -12.04
C MET A 97 -5.31 12.88 -12.83
N THR A 98 -4.18 13.04 -12.15
CA THR A 98 -2.89 13.32 -12.79
C THR A 98 -2.14 12.02 -13.03
N LYS A 99 -2.48 11.34 -14.14
CA LYS A 99 -1.79 10.15 -14.69
C LYS A 99 -1.36 9.14 -13.62
N GLY A 100 -2.30 8.33 -13.15
CA GLY A 100 -1.95 7.08 -12.48
C GLY A 100 -1.22 6.13 -13.43
N ALA A 101 -0.42 5.23 -12.89
CA ALA A 101 -0.02 4.04 -13.63
C ALA A 101 -1.27 3.29 -14.09
N GLU A 102 -1.29 2.77 -15.32
CA GLU A 102 -2.40 1.97 -15.85
C GLU A 102 -2.18 0.49 -15.55
N THR A 103 -0.92 0.06 -15.43
CA THR A 103 -0.59 -1.33 -15.14
C THR A 103 0.37 -1.47 -13.96
N LEU A 104 0.18 -2.55 -13.21
CA LEU A 104 1.08 -2.98 -12.15
C LEU A 104 1.44 -4.45 -12.38
N LYS A 105 2.72 -4.75 -12.39
CA LYS A 105 3.24 -6.11 -12.51
C LYS A 105 4.22 -6.40 -11.40
N LEU A 106 4.10 -7.59 -10.83
CA LEU A 106 4.99 -8.10 -9.81
C LEU A 106 5.93 -9.14 -10.40
N TYR A 107 7.18 -9.08 -9.99
CA TYR A 107 8.19 -10.02 -10.43
C TYR A 107 9.00 -10.56 -9.26
N GLU A 108 9.51 -11.78 -9.44
CA GLU A 108 10.51 -12.40 -8.58
C GLU A 108 11.79 -12.64 -9.39
N ILE A 109 12.94 -12.33 -8.78
CA ILE A 109 14.27 -12.53 -9.33
C ILE A 109 15.06 -13.40 -8.35
N GLU A 110 15.23 -14.68 -8.70
CA GLU A 110 15.88 -15.64 -7.82
C GLU A 110 17.41 -15.48 -7.75
N THR A 111 18.02 -15.02 -8.85
CA THR A 111 19.46 -14.75 -8.96
C THR A 111 19.68 -13.37 -9.56
N PRO A 112 19.55 -12.30 -8.77
CA PRO A 112 19.66 -10.94 -9.27
C PRO A 112 21.10 -10.62 -9.68
N SER A 113 21.23 -9.81 -10.74
CA SER A 113 22.52 -9.22 -11.10
C SER A 113 23.00 -8.26 -10.01
N ARG A 114 24.30 -7.94 -10.02
CA ARG A 114 24.87 -6.95 -9.09
C ARG A 114 24.16 -5.59 -9.17
N GLN A 115 23.82 -5.16 -10.39
CA GLN A 115 23.11 -3.90 -10.62
C GLN A 115 21.72 -3.90 -9.97
N VAL A 116 20.95 -4.99 -10.12
CA VAL A 116 19.63 -5.14 -9.48
C VAL A 116 19.76 -5.19 -7.95
N ALA A 117 20.78 -5.88 -7.43
CA ALA A 117 21.03 -5.94 -6.00
C ALA A 117 21.38 -4.58 -5.39
N GLU A 118 22.13 -3.74 -6.11
CA GLU A 118 22.48 -2.36 -5.70
C GLU A 118 21.26 -1.42 -5.73
N LEU A 119 20.27 -1.68 -6.60
CA LEU A 119 19.02 -0.92 -6.69
C LEU A 119 17.97 -1.35 -5.66
N ALA A 120 18.16 -2.48 -4.99
CA ALA A 120 17.20 -2.99 -4.01
C ALA A 120 17.00 -2.00 -2.86
N ASP A 121 15.73 -1.72 -2.56
CA ASP A 121 15.28 -0.81 -1.49
C ASP A 121 15.72 0.66 -1.67
N ASN A 122 16.17 1.06 -2.86
CA ASN A 122 16.65 2.43 -3.13
C ASN A 122 15.57 3.52 -2.90
N CYS A 123 14.30 3.15 -2.88
CA CYS A 123 13.22 4.08 -2.53
C CYS A 123 13.28 4.57 -1.08
N ILE A 124 14.03 3.90 -0.19
CA ILE A 124 14.15 4.29 1.23
C ILE A 124 15.26 5.33 1.39
N ASP A 125 14.90 6.60 1.61
CA ASP A 125 15.87 7.66 1.86
C ASP A 125 16.41 7.63 3.31
N LYS A 126 15.55 7.28 4.27
CA LYS A 126 15.93 7.18 5.68
C LYS A 126 15.08 6.13 6.40
N LEU A 127 15.74 5.07 6.86
CA LEU A 127 15.07 3.99 7.59
C LEU A 127 14.90 4.32 9.08
N ALA A 128 13.67 4.19 9.57
CA ALA A 128 13.38 4.23 11.00
C ALA A 128 13.47 2.82 11.59
N LYS A 129 14.43 2.57 12.51
CA LYS A 129 14.59 1.25 13.15
C LYS A 129 13.33 0.78 13.91
N SER A 130 12.47 1.71 14.33
CA SER A 130 11.18 1.35 14.96
C SER A 130 10.23 0.63 14.00
N ASP A 131 10.29 0.92 12.69
CA ASP A 131 9.43 0.25 11.71
C ASP A 131 9.80 -1.24 11.56
N LEU A 132 11.09 -1.58 11.69
CA LEU A 132 11.55 -2.98 11.67
C LEU A 132 11.16 -3.77 12.92
N ARG A 133 10.76 -3.09 14.00
CA ARG A 133 10.29 -3.76 15.22
C ARG A 133 8.76 -3.83 15.29
N SER A 134 8.07 -3.06 14.44
CA SER A 134 6.61 -3.03 14.41
C SER A 134 6.07 -4.28 13.70
N ALA A 135 4.91 -4.75 14.13
CA ALA A 135 4.14 -5.75 13.39
C ALA A 135 3.45 -5.15 12.13
N ASP A 136 3.50 -3.82 11.96
CA ASP A 136 2.98 -3.15 10.76
C ASP A 136 3.62 -3.73 9.49
N MET A 137 2.79 -4.01 8.48
CA MET A 137 3.24 -4.50 7.18
C MET A 137 3.89 -3.42 6.31
N GLN A 138 3.88 -2.15 6.75
CA GLN A 138 4.37 -0.97 6.03
C GLN A 138 5.38 -0.20 6.88
N LEU A 139 6.21 0.63 6.23
CA LEU A 139 7.11 1.57 6.89
C LEU A 139 6.35 2.85 7.23
N ARG A 140 5.93 3.02 8.49
CA ARG A 140 5.11 4.17 8.92
C ARG A 140 5.93 5.42 9.25
N LYS A 141 7.18 5.25 9.69
CA LYS A 141 8.03 6.34 10.20
C LYS A 141 9.25 6.61 9.32
N SER A 142 9.59 5.69 8.45
CA SER A 142 10.70 5.83 7.51
C SER A 142 10.37 6.87 6.44
N LYS A 143 11.40 7.53 5.92
CA LYS A 143 11.28 8.43 4.78
C LYS A 143 11.60 7.64 3.51
N PHE A 144 10.70 7.70 2.54
CA PHE A 144 10.86 7.09 1.23
C PHE A 144 10.42 8.06 0.13
N SER A 145 10.93 7.84 -1.07
CA SER A 145 10.63 8.61 -2.28
C SER A 145 10.36 7.65 -3.43
N PHE A 146 9.24 7.86 -4.11
CA PHE A 146 8.82 7.11 -5.31
C PHE A 146 8.90 8.00 -6.55
N THR A 147 10.03 8.70 -6.70
CA THR A 147 10.26 9.61 -7.83
C THR A 147 10.81 8.85 -9.02
N SER A 148 10.66 9.40 -10.23
CA SER A 148 11.20 8.78 -11.46
C SER A 148 12.71 8.54 -11.39
N GLU A 149 13.47 9.32 -10.61
CA GLU A 149 14.91 9.10 -10.37
C GLU A 149 15.22 7.81 -9.60
N LYS A 150 14.26 7.31 -8.83
CA LYS A 150 14.38 6.05 -8.06
C LYS A 150 13.94 4.84 -8.88
N LEU A 151 13.20 5.07 -9.97
CA LEU A 151 12.71 4.02 -10.85
C LEU A 151 13.83 3.57 -11.78
N ALA A 152 14.02 2.26 -11.86
CA ALA A 152 14.87 1.63 -12.86
C ALA A 152 14.10 1.41 -14.17
N GLY A 153 14.84 1.30 -15.27
CA GLY A 153 14.27 0.93 -16.55
C GLY A 153 13.85 -0.54 -16.59
N LYS A 154 12.91 -0.86 -17.50
CA LYS A 154 12.32 -2.19 -17.63
C LYS A 154 13.32 -3.25 -18.11
N GLU A 155 14.44 -2.83 -18.71
CA GLU A 155 15.57 -3.68 -19.07
C GLU A 155 16.20 -4.40 -17.87
N MET A 156 16.06 -3.84 -16.65
CA MET A 156 16.56 -4.47 -15.42
C MET A 156 15.74 -5.70 -14.98
N LEU A 157 14.65 -6.03 -15.69
CA LEU A 157 13.83 -7.22 -15.47
C LEU A 157 14.24 -8.42 -16.33
N GLU A 158 15.39 -8.37 -17.01
CA GLU A 158 15.89 -9.51 -17.77
C GLU A 158 16.05 -10.75 -16.88
N GLY A 159 15.39 -11.84 -17.24
CA GLY A 159 15.38 -13.09 -16.46
C GLY A 159 14.44 -13.08 -15.24
N ALA A 160 13.67 -12.01 -15.01
CA ALA A 160 12.68 -11.94 -13.95
C ALA A 160 11.42 -12.75 -14.30
N VAL A 161 10.82 -13.41 -13.30
CA VAL A 161 9.56 -14.15 -13.47
C VAL A 161 8.40 -13.25 -13.04
N CYS A 162 7.48 -12.97 -13.96
CA CYS A 162 6.25 -12.23 -13.63
C CYS A 162 5.33 -13.15 -12.82
N THR A 163 5.06 -12.79 -11.57
CA THR A 163 4.21 -13.58 -10.67
C THR A 163 2.75 -13.15 -10.79
N ASP A 164 2.50 -11.85 -10.90
CA ASP A 164 1.15 -11.28 -10.89
C ASP A 164 1.05 -10.00 -11.74
N LYS A 165 -0.18 -9.71 -12.16
CA LYS A 165 -0.54 -8.51 -12.92
C LYS A 165 -1.87 -7.93 -12.43
N TYR A 166 -1.90 -6.61 -12.34
CA TYR A 166 -3.03 -5.79 -11.96
C TYR A 166 -3.26 -4.70 -13.01
N ASP A 167 -4.52 -4.43 -13.27
CA ASP A 167 -4.98 -3.25 -14.00
C ASP A 167 -5.22 -2.15 -12.94
N LEU A 168 -4.67 -0.97 -13.18
CA LEU A 168 -4.76 0.18 -12.28
C LEU A 168 -5.67 1.28 -12.85
N ARG A 169 -6.39 1.00 -13.95
CA ARG A 169 -7.43 1.90 -14.43
C ARG A 169 -8.53 2.06 -13.36
N PRO A 170 -9.10 3.28 -13.25
CA PRO A 170 -9.99 3.66 -12.16
C PRO A 170 -11.37 3.00 -12.26
N ASP A 171 -11.45 1.77 -11.78
CA ASP A 171 -12.72 1.07 -11.59
C ASP A 171 -12.79 0.41 -10.21
N TYR A 172 -14.02 0.07 -9.81
CA TYR A 172 -14.25 -0.54 -8.50
C TYR A 172 -13.54 -1.88 -8.36
N SER A 173 -13.62 -2.74 -9.37
CA SER A 173 -13.15 -4.13 -9.30
C SER A 173 -11.62 -4.22 -9.19
N ASN A 174 -10.91 -3.37 -9.93
CA ASN A 174 -9.46 -3.26 -9.91
C ASN A 174 -8.98 -2.73 -8.56
N PHE A 175 -9.61 -1.67 -8.06
CA PHE A 175 -9.28 -1.10 -6.75
C PHE A 175 -9.55 -2.10 -5.62
N ASP A 176 -10.71 -2.75 -5.64
CA ASP A 176 -11.10 -3.77 -4.68
C ASP A 176 -10.13 -4.95 -4.67
N ARG A 177 -9.76 -5.46 -5.86
CA ARG A 177 -8.77 -6.53 -5.99
C ARG A 177 -7.40 -6.12 -5.46
N LEU A 178 -6.89 -4.95 -5.84
CA LEU A 178 -5.59 -4.45 -5.37
C LEU A 178 -5.55 -4.32 -3.85
N THR A 179 -6.57 -3.70 -3.27
CA THR A 179 -6.60 -3.44 -1.82
C THR A 179 -6.81 -4.72 -1.01
N LYS A 180 -7.62 -5.67 -1.48
CA LYS A 180 -7.83 -6.97 -0.81
C LYS A 180 -6.61 -7.87 -0.89
N ASP A 181 -6.02 -8.04 -2.07
CA ASP A 181 -4.89 -8.97 -2.27
C ASP A 181 -3.68 -8.61 -1.38
N PHE A 182 -3.46 -7.31 -1.14
CA PHE A 182 -2.34 -6.82 -0.32
C PHE A 182 -2.75 -6.30 1.06
N ASN A 183 -4.01 -6.42 1.44
CA ASN A 183 -4.56 -5.90 2.70
C ASN A 183 -4.17 -4.42 2.94
N LEU A 184 -4.40 -3.58 1.93
CA LEU A 184 -4.04 -2.16 1.93
C LEU A 184 -5.11 -1.33 2.65
N GLY A 185 -4.67 -0.23 3.26
CA GLY A 185 -5.57 0.76 3.82
C GLY A 185 -6.32 1.49 2.71
N ILE A 186 -7.59 1.77 2.95
CA ILE A 186 -8.42 2.57 2.04
C ILE A 186 -8.64 3.93 2.69
N SER A 187 -8.29 5.02 1.99
CA SER A 187 -8.56 6.36 2.50
C SER A 187 -10.06 6.69 2.44
N PRO A 188 -10.59 7.59 3.29
CA PRO A 188 -12.01 7.99 3.22
C PRO A 188 -12.43 8.45 1.82
N ARG A 189 -11.57 9.22 1.13
CA ARG A 189 -11.82 9.68 -0.23
C ARG A 189 -11.91 8.51 -1.21
N ASN A 190 -10.96 7.57 -1.17
CA ASN A 190 -10.97 6.43 -2.12
C ASN A 190 -12.12 5.48 -1.81
N TYR A 191 -12.52 5.38 -0.54
CA TYR A 191 -13.72 4.65 -0.14
C TYR A 191 -14.99 5.26 -0.74
N ASP A 192 -15.14 6.58 -0.68
CA ASP A 192 -16.28 7.28 -1.29
C ASP A 192 -16.32 7.07 -2.81
N VAL A 193 -15.19 7.20 -3.50
CA VAL A 193 -15.10 6.98 -4.96
C VAL A 193 -15.41 5.52 -5.32
N ALA A 194 -14.82 4.55 -4.62
CA ALA A 194 -15.08 3.13 -4.85
C ALA A 194 -16.57 2.80 -4.61
N SER A 195 -17.17 3.35 -3.56
CA SER A 195 -18.59 3.19 -3.24
C SER A 195 -19.49 3.74 -4.36
N LEU A 196 -19.20 4.93 -4.86
CA LEU A 196 -19.94 5.53 -5.96
C LEU A 196 -19.77 4.75 -7.27
N LEU A 197 -18.54 4.29 -7.58
CA LEU A 197 -18.29 3.43 -8.74
C LEU A 197 -19.12 2.14 -8.66
N TYR A 198 -19.11 1.48 -7.51
CA TYR A 198 -19.92 0.30 -7.27
C TYR A 198 -21.42 0.56 -7.50
N ILE A 199 -21.97 1.64 -6.92
CA ILE A 199 -23.38 2.00 -7.11
C ILE A 199 -23.67 2.29 -8.59
N SER A 200 -22.78 2.98 -9.28
CA SER A 200 -22.96 3.36 -10.69
C SER A 200 -23.05 2.16 -11.64
N GLU A 201 -22.40 1.06 -11.29
CA GLU A 201 -22.36 -0.19 -12.07
C GLU A 201 -23.47 -1.16 -11.62
N ASN A 202 -23.55 -1.44 -10.32
CA ASN A 202 -24.37 -2.51 -9.75
C ASN A 202 -25.72 -2.02 -9.23
N GLY A 203 -25.84 -0.74 -8.91
CA GLY A 203 -27.00 -0.15 -8.25
C GLY A 203 -26.82 -0.04 -6.74
N TYR A 204 -27.81 0.54 -6.07
CA TYR A 204 -27.75 0.78 -4.64
C TYR A 204 -28.11 -0.49 -3.86
N ALA A 205 -27.18 -0.97 -3.03
CA ALA A 205 -27.34 -2.19 -2.26
C ALA A 205 -27.86 -1.96 -0.83
N GLY A 206 -28.26 -0.75 -0.44
CA GLY A 206 -28.71 -0.44 0.93
C GLY A 206 -27.58 -0.36 1.97
N HIS A 207 -26.43 -0.95 1.63
CA HIS A 207 -25.16 -0.88 2.32
C HIS A 207 -24.12 -0.85 1.20
N VAL A 208 -23.57 0.30 0.89
CA VAL A 208 -22.31 0.29 0.13
C VAL A 208 -21.29 -0.16 1.17
N THR A 209 -21.07 -1.48 1.24
CA THR A 209 -20.02 -2.18 1.99
C THR A 209 -19.66 -1.56 3.36
N THR A 210 -20.50 -1.72 4.38
CA THR A 210 -20.17 -1.36 5.78
C THR A 210 -18.99 -2.16 6.38
N ASP A 211 -18.31 -2.98 5.57
CA ASP A 211 -17.14 -3.76 5.97
C ASP A 211 -15.84 -2.93 6.00
N TYR A 212 -15.88 -1.66 5.53
CA TYR A 212 -14.72 -0.79 5.55
C TYR A 212 -14.79 0.27 6.66
N PHE A 213 -13.63 0.56 7.25
CA PHE A 213 -13.43 1.41 8.43
C PHE A 213 -13.92 2.87 8.32
N HIS A 214 -14.55 3.26 7.20
CA HIS A 214 -14.95 4.63 6.90
C HIS A 214 -16.44 4.73 6.55
N PRO A 215 -17.18 5.69 7.14
CA PRO A 215 -18.56 5.94 6.74
C PRO A 215 -18.60 6.47 5.31
N PHE A 216 -19.63 6.10 4.56
CA PHE A 216 -19.84 6.62 3.20
C PHE A 216 -20.33 8.07 3.28
N SER A 217 -19.53 9.01 2.80
CA SER A 217 -19.83 10.44 2.94
C SER A 217 -21.11 10.86 2.23
N TYR A 218 -21.46 10.17 1.15
CA TYR A 218 -22.64 10.48 0.33
C TYR A 218 -23.91 9.72 0.74
N GLU A 219 -23.91 9.07 1.91
CA GLU A 219 -25.07 8.31 2.38
C GLU A 219 -26.35 9.17 2.48
N TYR A 220 -26.21 10.47 2.78
CA TYR A 220 -27.35 11.38 2.87
C TYR A 220 -28.03 11.58 1.51
N GLU A 221 -27.26 11.75 0.44
CA GLU A 221 -27.76 11.94 -0.92
C GLU A 221 -28.63 10.76 -1.40
N PHE A 222 -28.29 9.54 -0.95
CA PHE A 222 -29.05 8.34 -1.32
C PHE A 222 -30.19 7.99 -0.35
N ARG A 223 -30.41 8.74 0.73
CA ARG A 223 -31.35 8.37 1.81
C ARG A 223 -32.78 8.14 1.33
N ASP A 224 -33.36 9.12 0.65
CA ASP A 224 -34.77 9.05 0.22
C ASP A 224 -34.96 7.93 -0.80
N LEU A 225 -33.95 7.70 -1.64
CA LEU A 225 -33.93 6.60 -2.60
C LEU A 225 -33.81 5.24 -1.89
N ALA A 226 -32.98 5.14 -0.85
CA ALA A 226 -32.82 3.95 -0.04
C ALA A 226 -34.11 3.56 0.68
N GLU A 227 -34.85 4.53 1.20
CA GLU A 227 -36.16 4.32 1.82
C GLU A 227 -37.17 3.74 0.82
N LYS A 228 -37.29 4.37 -0.36
CA LYS A 228 -38.17 3.90 -1.44
C LYS A 228 -37.79 2.50 -1.95
N LEU A 229 -36.49 2.20 -2.05
CA LEU A 229 -36.00 0.86 -2.39
C LEU A 229 -36.40 -0.16 -1.31
N GLY A 230 -36.26 0.21 -0.04
CA GLY A 230 -36.70 -0.60 1.08
C GLY A 230 -38.19 -0.94 1.01
N ASP A 231 -39.03 0.05 0.70
CA ASP A 231 -40.48 -0.17 0.57
C ASP A 231 -40.84 -1.01 -0.65
N SER A 232 -40.13 -0.84 -1.77
CA SER A 232 -40.29 -1.68 -2.97
C SER A 232 -39.95 -3.15 -2.67
N ILE A 233 -38.88 -3.39 -1.90
CA ILE A 233 -38.48 -4.74 -1.47
C ILE A 233 -39.56 -5.35 -0.55
N LYS A 234 -40.06 -4.60 0.44
CA LYS A 234 -41.12 -5.05 1.34
C LYS A 234 -42.40 -5.38 0.58
N ALA A 235 -42.79 -4.56 -0.39
CA ALA A 235 -43.97 -4.80 -1.24
C ALA A 235 -43.83 -6.07 -2.08
N ARG A 236 -42.63 -6.33 -2.62
CA ARG A 236 -42.34 -7.57 -3.35
C ARG A 236 -42.39 -8.79 -2.44
N GLN A 237 -41.88 -8.68 -1.22
CA GLN A 237 -41.94 -9.76 -0.22
C GLN A 237 -43.37 -10.06 0.25
N SER A 238 -44.23 -9.05 0.33
CA SER A 238 -45.64 -9.23 0.72
C SER A 238 -46.53 -9.74 -0.43
N ALA A 239 -46.07 -9.69 -1.68
CA ALA A 239 -46.79 -10.18 -2.86
C ALA A 239 -45.92 -11.11 -3.74
N PRO A 240 -45.52 -12.30 -3.24
CA PRO A 240 -44.55 -13.17 -3.92
C PRO A 240 -45.02 -13.76 -5.26
N MET A 241 -46.34 -13.78 -5.51
CA MET A 241 -46.92 -14.25 -6.77
C MET A 241 -47.08 -13.12 -7.82
N SER A 242 -46.82 -11.86 -7.44
CA SER A 242 -46.88 -10.73 -8.35
C SER A 242 -45.65 -10.70 -9.25
N SER A 243 -45.84 -10.48 -10.56
CA SER A 243 -44.75 -10.25 -11.51
C SER A 243 -44.28 -8.79 -11.56
N HIS A 244 -44.92 -7.89 -10.80
CA HIS A 244 -44.59 -6.47 -10.76
C HIS A 244 -43.34 -6.22 -9.91
N ASP A 245 -42.45 -5.33 -10.37
CA ASP A 245 -41.18 -5.02 -9.69
C ASP A 245 -41.33 -3.90 -8.64
N PHE A 246 -42.53 -3.32 -8.51
CA PHE A 246 -42.86 -2.24 -7.58
C PHE A 246 -41.97 -1.00 -7.74
N GLY A 247 -41.50 -0.72 -8.97
CA GLY A 247 -40.63 0.42 -9.25
C GLY A 247 -39.18 0.21 -8.84
N TYR A 248 -38.81 -0.99 -8.38
CA TYR A 248 -37.45 -1.33 -7.98
C TYR A 248 -36.43 -1.06 -9.09
N ALA A 249 -36.72 -1.46 -10.34
CA ALA A 249 -35.78 -1.24 -11.44
C ALA A 249 -35.58 0.24 -11.76
N ALA A 250 -36.65 1.04 -11.68
CA ALA A 250 -36.58 2.49 -11.87
C ALA A 250 -35.73 3.16 -10.78
N LEU A 251 -35.96 2.81 -9.52
CA LEU A 251 -35.18 3.31 -8.38
C LEU A 251 -33.70 2.90 -8.45
N GLN A 252 -33.41 1.67 -8.89
CA GLN A 252 -32.03 1.25 -9.13
C GLN A 252 -31.36 2.04 -10.26
N THR A 253 -32.11 2.37 -11.31
CA THR A 253 -31.62 3.22 -12.40
C THR A 253 -31.34 4.64 -11.93
N GLU A 254 -32.23 5.20 -11.11
CA GLU A 254 -32.05 6.52 -10.48
C GLU A 254 -30.79 6.55 -9.60
N ALA A 255 -30.54 5.50 -8.82
CA ALA A 255 -29.33 5.40 -8.01
C ALA A 255 -28.04 5.38 -8.85
N LYS A 256 -28.05 4.61 -9.95
CA LYS A 256 -26.92 4.55 -10.88
C LYS A 256 -26.62 5.92 -11.48
N VAL A 257 -27.67 6.65 -11.90
CA VAL A 257 -27.53 8.01 -12.46
C VAL A 257 -26.99 8.96 -11.40
N MET A 258 -27.56 8.98 -10.19
CA MET A 258 -27.10 9.83 -9.10
C MET A 258 -25.62 9.60 -8.76
N ALA A 259 -25.18 8.33 -8.70
CA ALA A 259 -23.77 8.01 -8.46
C ALA A 259 -22.86 8.51 -9.59
N ARG A 260 -23.27 8.37 -10.85
CA ARG A 260 -22.53 8.90 -12.01
C ARG A 260 -22.43 10.42 -11.99
N ASP A 261 -23.50 11.10 -11.62
CA ASP A 261 -23.54 12.56 -11.53
C ASP A 261 -22.58 13.07 -10.44
N ILE A 262 -22.51 12.40 -9.29
CA ILE A 262 -21.55 12.72 -8.22
C ILE A 262 -20.12 12.44 -8.68
N LEU A 263 -19.85 11.27 -9.28
CA LEU A 263 -18.54 10.92 -9.84
C LEU A 263 -18.05 11.95 -10.86
N GLN A 264 -18.93 12.41 -11.74
CA GLN A 264 -18.60 13.40 -12.75
C GLN A 264 -18.37 14.80 -12.17
N SER A 265 -19.25 15.24 -11.27
CA SER A 265 -19.23 16.61 -10.73
C SER A 265 -18.13 16.82 -9.69
N GLU A 266 -17.88 15.84 -8.81
CA GLU A 266 -16.96 15.99 -7.67
C GLU A 266 -15.61 15.32 -7.90
N PHE A 267 -15.56 14.27 -8.73
CA PHE A 267 -14.34 13.49 -8.97
C PHE A 267 -13.86 13.53 -10.42
N HIS A 268 -14.63 14.13 -11.33
CA HIS A 268 -14.34 14.22 -12.76
C HIS A 268 -14.10 12.85 -13.43
N ILE A 269 -14.82 11.84 -12.94
CA ILE A 269 -14.85 10.49 -13.48
C ILE A 269 -16.14 10.33 -14.30
N THR A 270 -16.03 9.94 -15.57
CA THR A 270 -17.18 9.63 -16.44
C THR A 270 -16.99 8.25 -17.03
N ASP A 271 -18.00 7.39 -16.92
CA ASP A 271 -17.98 6.02 -17.44
C ASP A 271 -16.76 5.19 -16.97
N GLY A 272 -16.27 5.41 -15.74
CA GLY A 272 -15.09 4.73 -15.22
C GLY A 272 -13.76 5.22 -15.81
N GLU A 273 -13.75 6.36 -16.50
CA GLU A 273 -12.57 6.96 -17.11
C GLU A 273 -12.39 8.42 -16.63
N PHE A 274 -11.14 8.84 -16.39
CA PHE A 274 -10.83 10.23 -16.04
C PHE A 274 -10.94 11.15 -17.25
N LYS A 275 -11.70 12.24 -17.14
CA LYS A 275 -11.61 13.34 -18.12
C LYS A 275 -10.69 14.44 -17.60
N LEU A 276 -9.49 14.52 -18.17
CA LEU A 276 -8.60 15.68 -18.02
C LEU A 276 -9.27 16.90 -18.70
N GLY A 277 -9.97 17.73 -17.92
CA GLY A 277 -10.59 18.95 -18.47
C GLY A 277 -11.31 19.90 -17.51
N GLY A 278 -11.33 19.66 -16.20
CA GLY A 278 -11.99 20.54 -15.23
C GLY A 278 -10.98 21.37 -14.42
N SER A 279 -10.97 22.69 -14.64
CA SER A 279 -10.17 23.63 -13.83
C SER A 279 -10.61 23.59 -12.36
N ILE A 280 -9.62 23.55 -11.47
CA ILE A 280 -9.74 23.44 -10.01
C ILE A 280 -10.41 24.70 -9.43
N ASN A 281 -11.61 24.57 -8.85
CA ASN A 281 -12.17 25.54 -7.89
C ASN A 281 -12.16 24.92 -6.49
N ARG A 282 -11.00 25.04 -5.82
CA ARG A 282 -10.67 24.39 -4.54
C ARG A 282 -11.21 25.08 -3.28
N MET A 283 -11.88 26.23 -3.37
CA MET A 283 -12.11 27.07 -2.18
C MET A 283 -13.52 27.07 -1.57
N GLU A 284 -14.58 26.68 -2.27
CA GLU A 284 -15.94 26.96 -1.75
C GLU A 284 -16.58 25.83 -0.91
N LYS A 285 -16.16 24.56 -1.05
CA LYS A 285 -16.84 23.42 -0.38
C LYS A 285 -16.21 22.98 0.96
N THR A 286 -14.90 23.21 1.16
CA THR A 286 -14.22 22.90 2.43
C THR A 286 -14.82 23.68 3.61
N GLU A 287 -15.30 24.91 3.37
CA GLU A 287 -15.97 25.73 4.40
C GLU A 287 -17.38 25.20 4.75
N ARG A 288 -18.12 24.62 3.79
CA ARG A 288 -19.43 23.99 4.05
C ARG A 288 -19.32 22.67 4.82
N MET A 289 -18.29 21.87 4.55
CA MET A 289 -18.09 20.60 5.27
C MET A 289 -17.60 20.82 6.71
N GLN A 290 -16.73 21.81 6.94
CA GLN A 290 -16.33 22.20 8.30
C GLN A 290 -17.50 22.76 9.10
N THR A 291 -18.35 23.61 8.49
CA THR A 291 -19.52 24.16 9.18
C THR A 291 -20.57 23.10 9.54
N ALA A 292 -20.81 22.11 8.69
CA ALA A 292 -21.70 20.98 8.99
C ALA A 292 -21.16 20.08 10.13
N SER A 293 -19.84 19.81 10.15
CA SER A 293 -19.20 19.08 11.26
C SER A 293 -19.24 19.86 12.59
N TYR A 294 -19.04 21.19 12.53
CA TYR A 294 -19.15 22.05 13.71
C TYR A 294 -20.58 22.15 14.24
N GLN A 295 -21.60 22.16 13.37
CA GLN A 295 -23.01 22.17 13.78
C GLN A 295 -23.42 20.87 14.49
N ARG A 296 -23.00 19.69 13.99
CA ARG A 296 -23.22 18.40 14.68
C ARG A 296 -22.64 18.35 16.10
N SER A 297 -21.48 18.96 16.31
CA SER A 297 -20.83 19.03 17.63
C SER A 297 -21.57 19.91 18.65
N LYS A 298 -22.41 20.86 18.17
CA LYS A 298 -23.23 21.73 19.03
C LYS A 298 -24.61 21.13 19.34
N GLU A 299 -25.22 20.43 18.38
CA GLU A 299 -26.52 19.77 18.58
C GLU A 299 -26.43 18.57 19.53
N GLN A 300 -25.32 17.82 19.52
CA GLN A 300 -25.10 16.76 20.52
C GLN A 300 -24.89 17.28 21.96
N LYS A 301 -24.58 18.57 22.13
CA LYS A 301 -24.41 19.19 23.47
C LYS A 301 -25.69 19.83 24.01
N THR A 302 -26.78 19.86 23.26
CA THR A 302 -28.02 20.58 23.64
C THR A 302 -29.24 19.67 23.88
N GLY A 303 -29.04 18.37 24.07
CA GLY A 303 -30.11 17.43 24.45
C GLY A 303 -30.31 17.28 25.97
N LYS A 304 -31.21 18.11 26.53
CA LYS A 304 -32.04 17.95 27.76
C LYS A 304 -31.43 17.35 29.06
N SER A 305 -31.35 18.17 30.10
CA SER A 305 -31.56 17.74 31.50
C SER A 305 -32.58 18.65 32.19
N PHE A 306 -33.55 18.06 32.87
CA PHE A 306 -34.63 18.72 33.62
C PHE A 306 -34.16 19.37 34.94
N ASP A 307 -34.99 20.30 35.41
CA ASP A 307 -34.89 21.27 36.51
C ASP A 307 -34.26 20.82 37.84
N THR A 308 -33.49 21.71 38.48
CA THR A 308 -33.69 22.15 39.90
C THR A 308 -33.02 23.52 40.15
N ALA A 309 -33.68 24.36 40.98
CA ALA A 309 -33.47 25.78 41.27
C ALA A 309 -32.15 26.16 42.05
N PRO A 310 -31.81 27.47 42.19
CA PRO A 310 -30.42 27.96 42.19
C PRO A 310 -29.89 28.43 43.55
N ILE A 311 -28.56 28.35 43.77
CA ILE A 311 -27.87 29.11 44.82
C ILE A 311 -26.50 29.63 44.33
N ARG A 312 -26.45 30.96 44.11
CA ARG A 312 -25.39 31.95 44.36
C ARG A 312 -23.91 31.60 44.10
N GLU A 313 -23.33 32.29 43.11
CA GLU A 313 -21.91 32.69 43.01
C GLU A 313 -21.52 33.53 44.26
N VAL A 314 -20.26 33.62 44.73
CA VAL A 314 -19.05 34.19 44.09
C VAL A 314 -17.77 33.74 44.90
N PRO A 315 -16.51 34.21 44.63
CA PRO A 315 -15.45 33.47 43.94
C PRO A 315 -14.16 33.26 44.78
N ALA A 316 -13.13 32.60 44.23
CA ALA A 316 -11.78 33.17 44.03
C ALA A 316 -10.64 32.13 43.92
N GLN A 317 -9.73 32.47 43.01
CA GLN A 317 -8.27 32.33 43.08
C GLN A 317 -7.56 30.98 42.85
N LYS A 318 -6.91 30.95 41.67
CA LYS A 318 -5.58 30.40 41.36
C LYS A 318 -4.63 30.28 42.57
N ARG A 319 -3.94 29.14 42.68
CA ARG A 319 -2.46 29.03 42.61
C ARG A 319 -1.96 27.59 42.82
N GLY A 320 -1.06 27.16 41.93
CA GLY A 320 0.30 26.77 42.30
C GLY A 320 0.58 25.38 42.90
N ASN A 321 1.33 24.58 42.12
CA ASN A 321 2.42 23.66 42.49
C ASN A 321 2.50 23.06 43.90
N GLY A 322 2.65 21.72 43.98
CA GLY A 322 3.15 21.07 45.19
C GLY A 322 3.33 19.56 45.06
N GLN A 323 4.54 19.10 45.36
CA GLN A 323 5.09 17.74 45.32
C GLN A 323 4.39 16.65 46.16
N ARG A 324 4.56 15.41 45.68
CA ARG A 324 4.84 14.14 46.40
C ARG A 324 3.82 13.65 47.45
N GLN A 325 3.33 12.41 47.30
CA GLN A 325 3.90 11.20 47.92
C GLN A 325 2.97 9.99 47.68
N ALA A 326 3.60 8.84 47.44
CA ALA A 326 2.96 7.54 47.34
C ALA A 326 2.44 7.04 48.69
N LYS A 327 1.30 6.35 48.68
CA LYS A 327 0.95 5.36 49.70
C LYS A 327 0.38 4.11 49.02
N HIS A 328 1.03 3.00 49.32
CA HIS A 328 0.58 1.61 49.12
C HIS A 328 -0.89 1.39 49.54
N VAL A 329 -1.58 0.42 48.93
CA VAL A 329 -2.11 -0.79 49.61
C VAL A 329 -2.59 -1.83 48.57
N VAL A 330 -1.87 -2.96 48.58
CA VAL A 330 -2.27 -4.38 48.56
C VAL A 330 -3.32 -4.93 47.57
N SER A 331 -2.81 -5.90 46.81
CA SER A 331 -3.45 -6.92 45.97
C SER A 331 -4.44 -7.83 46.72
N ILE A 332 -5.58 -8.14 46.09
CA ILE A 332 -6.42 -9.28 46.46
C ILE A 332 -6.84 -10.02 45.18
N THR A 333 -6.25 -11.19 44.95
CA THR A 333 -6.86 -12.31 44.18
C THR A 333 -7.76 -13.11 45.11
N PRO A 334 -8.92 -13.57 44.64
CA PRO A 334 -9.13 -15.01 44.33
C PRO A 334 -10.10 -15.18 43.13
N ASP A 335 -10.40 -16.32 42.50
CA ASP A 335 -9.89 -17.68 42.41
C ASP A 335 -10.45 -18.25 41.08
N LYS A 336 -9.84 -19.34 40.62
CA LYS A 336 -10.17 -20.17 39.47
C LYS A 336 -11.65 -20.56 39.39
N LYS A 337 -12.22 -20.57 38.18
CA LYS A 337 -13.27 -21.53 37.78
C LYS A 337 -13.10 -22.00 36.34
N GLU A 338 -12.65 -23.25 36.25
CA GLU A 338 -13.05 -24.34 35.36
C GLU A 338 -13.21 -24.10 33.85
N LYS A 339 -12.31 -24.78 33.12
CA LYS A 339 -12.48 -25.25 31.75
C LYS A 339 -13.63 -26.27 31.70
N LYS A 340 -14.62 -26.02 30.85
CA LYS A 340 -15.47 -27.09 30.30
C LYS A 340 -15.11 -27.30 28.84
N GLN A 341 -14.60 -28.49 28.56
CA GLN A 341 -14.51 -29.07 27.22
C GLN A 341 -15.93 -29.36 26.74
N LEU A 342 -16.20 -29.11 25.46
CA LEU A 342 -17.34 -29.69 24.75
C LEU A 342 -16.78 -30.54 23.62
N ILE A 343 -17.05 -31.83 23.75
CA ILE A 343 -17.00 -32.83 22.68
C ILE A 343 -18.41 -32.85 22.09
N ILE A 344 -18.51 -32.49 20.80
CA ILE A 344 -19.22 -33.15 19.68
C ILE A 344 -19.07 -32.21 18.48
#